data_AF-A0A965DE50-F1
#
_entry.id   AF-A0A965DE50-F1
#
_cell.length_a   1.000
_cell.length_b   1.000
_cell.length_c   1.000
_cell.angle_alpha   90.00
_cell.angle_beta   90.00
_cell.angle_gamma   90.00
#
_symmetry.space_group_name_H-M   'P 1'
#
loop_
_entity.id
_entity.type
_entity.pdbx_description
1 polymer ?
#
loop_
_entity_poly.entity_id
_entity_poly.type
_entity_poly.pdbx_seq_one_letter_code
_entity_poly.pdbx_strand_id
1 'polypeptide(L)' 'MPQAVAIFLLSPCKEKVLLIKRRDVPVFALPGGGVESNESAEEAAIREMGEETGLI' A
#
# COMPACT_ATOMS: atom_id res chain seq x y z
N MET A 1 -1.04 -16.74 11.08
CA MET A 1 0.25 -16.16 10.66
C MET A 1 -0.01 -14.69 10.33
N PRO A 2 0.85 -13.76 10.74
CA PRO A 2 0.69 -12.36 10.32
C PRO A 2 0.75 -12.30 8.79
N GLN A 3 -0.24 -11.65 8.18
CA GLN A 3 -0.32 -11.42 6.75
C GLN A 3 -0.12 -9.93 6.49
N ALA A 4 0.41 -9.60 5.31
CA ALA A 4 0.60 -8.23 4.86
C ALA A 4 0.29 -8.14 3.37
N VAL A 5 -0.10 -6.95 2.94
CA VAL A 5 -0.34 -6.62 1.53
C VAL A 5 0.69 -5.60 1.06
N ALA A 6 1.05 -5.69 -0.22
CA ALA A 6 1.85 -4.69 -0.91
C ALA A 6 1.16 -4.33 -2.22
N ILE A 7 1.05 -3.03 -2.52
CA ILE A 7 0.19 -2.52 -3.58
C ILE A 7 1.05 -1.97 -4.73
N PHE A 8 0.80 -2.45 -5.94
CA PHE A 8 1.38 -1.90 -7.16
C PHE A 8 0.36 -1.02 -7.88
N LEU A 9 0.37 0.28 -7.60
CA LEU A 9 -0.42 1.24 -8.37
C LEU A 9 0.41 1.75 -9.56
N LEU A 10 -0.01 1.40 -10.76
CA LEU A 10 0.61 1.83 -12.01
C LEU A 10 -0.08 3.08 -12.56
N SER A 11 0.69 3.95 -13.23
CA SER A 11 0.10 4.99 -14.08
C SER A 11 -0.75 4.38 -15.19
N PRO A 12 -1.67 5.13 -15.82
CA PRO A 12 -2.51 4.61 -16.91
C PRO A 12 -1.70 3.98 -18.07
N CYS A 13 -0.54 4.56 -18.40
CA CYS A 13 0.38 4.02 -19.40
C CYS A 13 1.32 2.91 -18.88
N LYS A 14 1.28 2.59 -17.58
CA LYS A 14 2.13 1.58 -16.90
C LYS A 14 3.64 1.86 -16.93
N GLU A 15 4.03 3.11 -17.15
CA GLU A 15 5.44 3.52 -17.17
C GLU A 15 5.95 3.95 -15.78
N LYS A 16 5.04 4.25 -14.85
CA LYS A 16 5.35 4.70 -13.50
C LYS A 16 4.60 3.87 -12.48
N VAL A 17 5.21 3.69 -11.32
CA VAL A 17 4.60 3.08 -10.13
C VAL A 17 4.59 4.09 -8.99
N LEU A 18 3.52 4.11 -8.19
CA LEU A 18 3.47 4.91 -6.97
C LEU A 18 4.30 4.24 -5.88
N LEU A 19 5.14 5.03 -5.20
CA LEU A 19 5.89 4.64 -4.02
C LEU A 19 5.66 5.66 -2.91
N ILE A 20 5.68 5.21 -1.66
CA ILE A 20 5.72 6.08 -0.49
C ILE A 20 7.16 6.28 -0.02
N LYS A 21 7.46 7.45 0.53
CA LYS A 21 8.73 7.70 1.22
C LYS A 21 8.50 7.59 2.72
N ARG A 22 9.11 6.58 3.33
CA ARG A 22 9.01 6.34 4.77
C ARG A 22 9.66 7.48 5.56
N ARG A 23 9.05 7.83 6.70
CA ARG A 23 9.52 8.91 7.58
C ARG A 23 10.61 8.44 8.56
N ASP A 24 10.50 7.20 9.02
CA ASP A 24 11.38 6.57 10.00
C ASP A 24 12.72 6.14 9.39
N VAL A 25 12.67 5.59 8.19
CA VAL A 25 13.84 5.22 7.38
C VAL A 25 13.66 5.89 6.02
N PRO A 26 14.58 6.72 5.52
CA PRO A 26 14.38 7.54 4.31
C PRO A 26 14.51 6.72 3.01
N VAL A 27 13.77 5.62 2.92
CA VAL A 27 13.69 4.72 1.77
C VAL A 27 12.32 4.84 1.10
N PHE A 28 12.29 4.53 -0.19
CA PHE A 28 11.04 4.34 -0.92
C PHE A 28 10.56 2.89 -0.75
N ALA A 29 9.25 2.72 -0.57
CA ALA A 29 8.59 1.44 -0.46
C ALA A 29 7.28 1.44 -1.25
N LEU A 30 6.78 0.24 -1.57
CA LEU A 30 5.40 0.09 -2.03
C LEU A 30 4.46 0.48 -0.88
N PRO A 31 3.31 1.12 -1.17
CA PRO A 31 2.26 1.27 -0.19
C PRO A 31 1.77 -0.10 0.30
N GLY A 32 1.35 -0.18 1.55
CA GLY A 32 0.76 -1.37 2.13
C GLY A 32 1.08 -1.58 3.61
N GLY A 33 0.44 -2.58 4.20
CA GLY A 33 0.50 -2.80 5.63
C GLY A 33 0.00 -4.18 6.04
N GLY A 34 -0.28 -4.31 7.33
CA GLY A 34 -0.78 -5.55 7.92
C GLY A 34 -2.21 -5.82 7.49
N VAL A 35 -2.55 -7.10 7.31
CA VAL A 35 -3.94 -7.53 7.16
C VAL A 35 -4.52 -7.75 8.56
N GLU A 36 -5.55 -6.99 8.90
CA GLU A 36 -6.25 -7.13 10.18
C GLU A 36 -7.10 -8.40 10.24
N SER A 37 -7.41 -8.85 11.46
CA SER A 37 -8.13 -10.12 11.67
C SER A 37 -9.55 -10.17 11.10
N ASN A 38 -10.14 -9.01 10.83
CA ASN A 38 -11.54 -8.85 10.42
C ASN A 38 -11.69 -8.31 8.98
N GLU A 39 -10.63 -8.37 8.17
CA GLU A 39 -10.65 -7.93 6.77
C GLU A 39 -9.98 -8.96 5.85
N SER A 40 -10.37 -8.93 4.58
CA SER A 40 -9.69 -9.61 3.48
C SER A 40 -8.41 -8.88 3.07
N ALA A 41 -7.56 -9.55 2.28
CA ALA A 41 -6.36 -8.92 1.74
C ALA A 41 -6.70 -7.74 0.81
N GLU A 42 -7.81 -7.83 0.08
CA GLU A 42 -8.33 -6.77 -0.79
C GLU A 42 -8.84 -5.57 0.01
N GLU A 43 -9.58 -5.81 1.09
CA GLU A 43 -10.05 -4.75 2.00
C GLU A 43 -8.87 -4.05 2.67
N ALA A 44 -7.89 -4.81 3.16
CA ALA A 44 -6.64 -4.27 3.70
C ALA A 44 -5.91 -3.40 2.67
N ALA A 45 -5.80 -3.85 1.42
CA ALA A 45 -5.14 -3.09 0.37
C ALA A 45 -5.83 -1.75 0.07
N ILE A 46 -7.16 -1.71 0.07
CA ILE A 46 -7.93 -0.48 -0.13
C ILE A 46 -7.75 0.47 1.05
N ARG A 47 -7.82 -0.05 2.28
CA ARG A 47 -7.64 0.73 3.52
C ARG A 47 -6.24 1.35 3.59
N GLU A 48 -5.19 0.54 3.47
CA GLU A 48 -3.79 0.99 3.53
C GLU A 48 -3.48 2.01 2.43
N MET A 49 -4.03 1.83 1.22
CA MET A 49 -3.87 2.82 0.14
C MET A 49 -4.44 4.18 0.54
N GLY A 50 -5.63 4.21 1.12
CA GLY A 50 -6.25 5.44 1.62
C GLY A 50 -5.48 6.09 2.76
N GLU A 51 -5.01 5.30 3.74
CA GLU A 51 -4.28 5.80 4.91
C GLU A 51 -2.92 6.41 4.54
N GLU A 52 -2.14 5.75 3.68
CA GLU A 52 -0.77 6.18 3.38
C GLU A 52 -0.69 7.23 2.27
N THR A 53 -1.65 7.25 1.34
CA THR A 53 -1.57 8.06 0.12
C THR A 53 -2.72 9.06 -0.03
N GLY A 54 -3.84 8.86 0.66
CA GLY A 54 -5.06 9.64 0.48
C GLY A 54 -5.81 9.38 -0.83
N LEU A 55 -5.45 8.33 -1.58
CA LEU A 55 -6.06 7.97 -2.87
C LEU A 55 -7.05 6.82 -2.70
N ILE A 56 -8.35 7.09 -2.89
CA ILE A 56 -9.45 6.10 -3.02
C ILE A 56 -10.67 6.74 -3.67
#